data_AF-A0A6J6PRS3-F1
#
_entry.id   AF-A0A6J6PRS3-F1
#
_cell.length_a   1.000
_cell.length_b   1.000
_cell.length_c   1.000
_cell.angle_alpha   90.00
_cell.angle_beta   90.00
_cell.angle_gamma   90.00
#
_symmetry.space_group_name_H-M   'P 1'
#
loop_
_entity.id
_entity.type
_entity.pdbx_description
1 polymer ?
#
loop_
_entity_poly.entity_id
_entity_poly.type
_entity_poly.pdbx_seq_one_letter_code
_entity_poly.pdbx_strand_id
1 'polypeptide(L)'
;MKPLQSVAMGLVIIGLVAPLHGYDLLPDPIGWLLVVLGVRGLPTSVERRPLLHAVAVLAALVSVALWVPRVADALADTDDSLVWTASLPQLAFQVLLAHSLAEAAAEAGDVRSARWLGLARTVAVVVALAPVLVFGAGLRDWEPVTFLAADLLLLTLIVLLFRYASRGWAQPPAGMVQMSTKSGDTS
;
A
#
# COMPACT_ATOMS: atom_id res chain seq x y z
N MET A 1 -15.90 3.12 -6.99
CA MET A 1 -14.87 2.09 -7.21
C MET A 1 -14.81 1.19 -5.98
N LYS A 2 -14.44 -0.08 -6.12
CA LYS A 2 -14.26 -0.96 -4.95
C LYS A 2 -13.05 -0.46 -4.13
N PRO A 3 -13.10 -0.45 -2.79
CA PRO A 3 -12.01 0.07 -1.95
C PRO A 3 -10.64 -0.50 -2.30
N LEU A 4 -10.51 -1.83 -2.36
CA LEU A 4 -9.25 -2.49 -2.74
C LEU A 4 -8.82 -2.21 -4.17
N GLN A 5 -9.76 -1.94 -5.09
CA GLN A 5 -9.43 -1.56 -6.46
C GLN A 5 -8.80 -0.17 -6.51
N SER A 6 -9.26 0.77 -5.66
CA SER A 6 -8.64 2.09 -5.51
C SER A 6 -7.23 1.97 -4.94
N VAL A 7 -7.05 1.15 -3.91
CA VAL A 7 -5.71 0.88 -3.34
C VAL A 7 -4.79 0.24 -4.38
N ALA A 8 -5.26 -0.78 -5.09
CA ALA A 8 -4.48 -1.45 -6.13
C ALA A 8 -4.06 -0.49 -7.25
N MET A 9 -4.97 0.36 -7.71
CA MET A 9 -4.66 1.37 -8.73
C MET A 9 -3.64 2.40 -8.22
N GLY A 10 -3.76 2.81 -6.97
CA GLY A 10 -2.78 3.70 -6.34
C GLY A 10 -1.38 3.09 -6.30
N LEU A 11 -1.28 1.81 -5.92
CA LEU A 11 -0.02 1.06 -5.94
C LEU A 11 0.53 0.85 -7.36
N VAL A 12 -0.32 0.70 -8.37
CA VAL A 12 0.12 0.67 -9.78
C VAL A 12 0.77 1.99 -10.16
N ILE A 13 0.17 3.13 -9.82
CA ILE A 13 0.75 4.45 -10.11
C ILE A 13 2.10 4.60 -9.41
N ILE A 14 2.19 4.24 -8.12
CA ILE A 14 3.45 4.29 -7.35
C ILE A 14 4.53 3.38 -7.95
N GLY A 15 4.14 2.23 -8.52
CA GLY A 15 5.09 1.31 -9.14
C GLY A 15 5.54 1.71 -10.54
N LEU A 16 4.92 2.71 -11.16
CA LEU A 16 5.22 3.14 -12.52
C LEU A 16 6.00 4.44 -12.51
N VAL A 17 7.30 4.35 -12.79
CA VAL A 17 8.17 5.52 -12.90
C VAL A 17 8.16 6.03 -14.34
N ALA A 18 7.76 7.29 -14.54
CA ALA A 18 7.76 7.96 -15.85
C ALA A 18 8.57 9.27 -15.77
N PRO A 19 9.91 9.19 -15.86
CA PRO A 19 10.76 10.36 -15.64
C PRO A 19 10.68 11.34 -16.82
N LEU A 20 10.40 12.61 -16.53
CA LEU A 20 10.42 13.72 -17.48
C LEU A 20 11.01 14.98 -16.82
N HIS A 21 12.11 15.50 -17.37
CA HIS A 21 12.81 16.69 -16.88
C HIS A 21 13.15 16.65 -15.37
N GLY A 22 13.51 15.47 -14.86
CA GLY A 22 13.86 15.26 -13.44
C GLY A 22 12.67 15.04 -12.50
N TYR A 23 11.44 15.20 -12.98
CA TYR A 23 10.22 14.86 -12.23
C TYR A 23 9.61 13.55 -12.73
N ASP A 24 8.90 12.85 -11.85
CA ASP A 24 8.03 11.76 -12.27
C ASP A 24 6.67 12.30 -12.75
N LEU A 25 6.30 11.99 -14.00
CA LEU A 25 4.99 12.32 -14.61
C LEU A 25 3.84 11.49 -14.03
N LEU A 26 4.15 10.33 -13.46
CA LEU A 26 3.23 9.51 -12.68
C LEU A 26 3.56 9.72 -11.20
N PRO A 27 3.24 10.90 -10.64
CA PRO A 27 3.70 11.26 -9.32
C PRO A 27 3.10 10.28 -8.30
N ASP A 28 3.98 9.62 -7.54
CA ASP A 28 3.65 8.84 -6.35
C ASP A 28 2.58 9.50 -5.45
N PRO A 29 2.54 10.84 -5.25
CA PRO A 29 1.46 11.52 -4.56
C PRO A 29 0.04 11.20 -5.06
N ILE A 30 -0.17 11.08 -6.37
CA ILE A 30 -1.48 10.72 -6.95
C ILE A 30 -1.81 9.27 -6.61
N GLY A 31 -0.83 8.37 -6.71
CA GLY A 31 -1.00 6.99 -6.31
C GLY A 31 -1.37 6.87 -4.83
N TRP A 32 -0.67 7.58 -3.95
CA TRP A 32 -0.97 7.62 -2.52
C TRP A 32 -2.34 8.23 -2.21
N LEU A 33 -2.78 9.25 -2.95
CA LEU A 33 -4.14 9.78 -2.81
C LEU A 33 -5.19 8.69 -3.07
N LEU A 34 -5.02 7.88 -4.12
CA LEU A 34 -5.93 6.75 -4.40
C LEU A 34 -5.86 5.67 -3.31
N VAL A 35 -4.67 5.40 -2.75
CA VAL A 35 -4.49 4.49 -1.61
C VAL A 35 -5.26 5.00 -0.39
N VAL A 36 -5.08 6.26 -0.01
CA VAL A 36 -5.74 6.90 1.13
C VAL A 36 -7.27 6.86 0.97
N LEU A 37 -7.79 7.16 -0.23
CA LEU A 37 -9.22 7.07 -0.52
C LEU A 37 -9.74 5.62 -0.47
N GLY A 38 -8.95 4.67 -0.97
CA GLY A 38 -9.28 3.24 -0.91
C GLY A 38 -9.33 2.71 0.52
N VAL A 39 -8.37 3.07 1.37
CA VAL A 39 -8.33 2.70 2.80
C VAL A 39 -9.50 3.31 3.56
N ARG A 40 -9.87 4.57 3.26
CA ARG A 40 -11.09 5.18 3.80
C ARG A 40 -12.35 4.41 3.42
N GLY A 41 -12.38 3.77 2.25
CA GLY A 41 -13.49 2.95 1.81
C GLY A 41 -13.54 1.55 2.42
N LEU A 42 -12.53 1.09 3.17
CA LEU A 42 -12.52 -0.25 3.75
C LEU A 42 -13.63 -0.44 4.80
N PRO A 43 -14.12 -1.69 4.99
CA PRO A 43 -15.11 -2.00 6.01
C PRO A 43 -14.64 -1.60 7.41
N THR A 44 -15.57 -1.20 8.28
CA THR A 44 -15.28 -0.92 9.69
C THR A 44 -14.90 -2.15 10.49
N SER A 45 -15.17 -3.36 9.98
CA SER A 45 -14.72 -4.62 10.56
C SER A 45 -13.21 -4.82 10.43
N VAL A 46 -12.52 -4.06 9.58
CA VAL A 46 -11.05 -4.07 9.54
C VAL A 46 -10.52 -3.30 10.76
N GLU A 47 -10.16 -4.03 11.82
CA GLU A 47 -9.77 -3.46 13.12
C GLU A 47 -8.73 -2.35 13.02
N ARG A 48 -7.72 -2.53 12.16
CA ARG A 48 -6.57 -1.62 12.03
C ARG A 48 -6.74 -0.55 10.95
N ARG A 49 -7.96 -0.32 10.47
CA ARG A 49 -8.27 0.73 9.50
C ARG A 49 -7.72 2.12 9.86
N PRO A 50 -7.82 2.65 11.11
CA PRO A 50 -7.26 3.97 11.43
C PRO A 50 -5.73 3.99 11.34
N LEU A 51 -5.07 2.90 11.74
CA LEU A 51 -3.63 2.77 11.62
C LEU A 51 -3.18 2.69 10.15
N LEU A 52 -3.87 1.89 9.33
CA LEU A 52 -3.63 1.82 7.89
C LEU A 52 -3.76 3.19 7.23
N HIS A 53 -4.79 3.95 7.62
CA HIS A 53 -5.02 5.30 7.12
C HIS A 53 -3.90 6.25 7.54
N ALA A 54 -3.49 6.22 8.80
CA ALA A 54 -2.40 7.06 9.30
C ALA A 54 -1.08 6.77 8.59
N VAL A 55 -0.73 5.49 8.41
CA VAL A 55 0.50 5.08 7.72
C VAL A 55 0.44 5.41 6.23
N ALA A 56 -0.72 5.25 5.58
CA ALA A 56 -0.90 5.68 4.19
C ALA A 56 -0.73 7.19 4.01
N VAL A 57 -1.25 8.00 4.95
CA VAL A 57 -1.06 9.45 4.93
C VAL A 57 0.41 9.80 5.17
N LEU A 58 1.09 9.14 6.12
CA LEU A 58 2.52 9.35 6.35
C LEU A 58 3.34 9.04 5.10
N ALA A 59 3.06 7.90 4.44
CA ALA A 59 3.73 7.53 3.21
C ALA A 59 3.44 8.54 2.08
N ALA A 60 2.21 9.05 1.98
CA ALA A 60 1.85 10.11 1.05
C ALA A 60 2.66 11.40 1.30
N LEU A 61 2.84 11.80 2.56
CA LEU A 61 3.61 12.99 2.92
C LEU A 61 5.09 12.85 2.56
N VAL A 62 5.69 11.68 2.85
CA VAL A 62 7.08 11.40 2.47
C VAL A 62 7.22 11.37 0.95
N SER A 63 6.29 10.73 0.25
CA SER A 63 6.24 10.71 -1.22
C SER A 63 6.15 12.11 -1.83
N VAL A 64 5.34 13.01 -1.27
CA VAL A 64 5.27 14.41 -1.71
C VAL A 64 6.60 15.14 -1.51
N ALA A 65 7.29 14.88 -0.40
CA ALA A 65 8.60 15.47 -0.15
C ALA A 65 9.66 14.96 -1.15
N LEU A 66 9.69 13.65 -1.42
CA LEU A 66 10.64 13.02 -2.36
C LEU A 66 10.36 13.35 -3.82
N TRP A 67 9.11 13.70 -4.17
CA TRP A 67 8.78 14.11 -5.54
C TRP A 67 9.48 15.41 -5.97
N VAL A 68 9.99 16.19 -5.02
CA VAL A 68 10.86 17.34 -5.31
C VAL A 68 12.29 16.84 -5.57
N PRO A 69 12.84 16.99 -6.79
CA PRO A 69 14.13 16.36 -7.16
C PRO A 69 15.27 16.75 -6.23
N ARG A 70 15.34 18.04 -5.83
CA ARG A 70 16.35 18.51 -4.86
C ARG A 70 16.34 17.78 -3.53
N VAL A 71 15.17 17.32 -3.06
CA VAL A 71 15.07 16.59 -1.79
C VAL A 71 15.55 15.16 -1.98
N ALA A 72 15.14 14.51 -3.07
CA ALA A 72 15.60 13.17 -3.41
C ALA A 72 17.13 13.12 -3.63
N ASP A 73 17.66 14.07 -4.42
CA ASP A 73 19.10 14.18 -4.69
C ASP A 73 19.90 14.42 -3.40
N ALA A 74 19.43 15.32 -2.53
CA ALA A 74 20.10 15.58 -1.26
C ALA A 74 20.12 14.36 -0.31
N LEU A 75 19.09 13.51 -0.33
CA LEU A 75 19.09 12.26 0.44
C LEU A 75 20.10 11.27 -0.13
N ALA A 76 20.09 11.08 -1.46
CA ALA A 76 21.01 10.18 -2.15
C ALA A 76 22.47 10.59 -1.99
N ASP A 77 22.77 11.89 -2.02
CA ASP A 77 24.12 12.42 -1.84
C ASP A 77 24.63 12.28 -0.39
N THR A 78 23.72 12.11 0.59
CA THR A 78 24.09 12.01 2.01
C THR A 78 24.42 10.58 2.41
N ASP A 79 23.50 9.64 2.21
CA ASP A 79 23.66 8.23 2.60
C ASP A 79 22.55 7.35 1.96
N ASP A 80 22.91 6.23 1.34
CA ASP A 80 21.98 5.25 0.76
C ASP A 80 20.94 4.73 1.78
N SER A 81 21.32 4.66 3.06
CA SER A 81 20.42 4.25 4.13
C SER A 81 19.24 5.22 4.34
N LEU A 82 19.41 6.51 4.04
CA LEU A 82 18.34 7.51 4.13
C LEU A 82 17.32 7.35 3.01
N VAL A 83 17.79 7.06 1.79
CA VAL A 83 16.92 6.74 0.64
C VAL A 83 16.04 5.55 0.99
N TRP A 84 16.61 4.53 1.65
CA TRP A 84 15.82 3.43 2.15
C TRP A 84 14.84 3.83 3.27
N THR A 85 15.30 4.56 4.29
CA THR A 85 14.44 5.00 5.41
C THR A 85 13.19 5.73 4.90
N ALA A 86 13.33 6.51 3.82
CA ALA A 86 12.22 7.20 3.19
C ALA A 86 11.16 6.25 2.59
N SER A 87 11.53 5.00 2.26
CA SER A 87 10.62 3.95 1.79
C SER A 87 9.94 3.15 2.92
N LEU A 88 10.37 3.31 4.18
CA LEU A 88 9.80 2.56 5.31
C LEU A 88 8.30 2.80 5.53
N PRO A 89 7.74 4.02 5.40
CA PRO A 89 6.30 4.22 5.52
C PRO A 89 5.50 3.40 4.50
N GLN A 90 6.02 3.30 3.26
CA GLN A 90 5.41 2.50 2.19
C GLN A 90 5.44 1.00 2.54
N LEU A 91 6.58 0.49 2.98
CA LEU A 91 6.74 -0.92 3.34
C LEU A 91 5.89 -1.27 4.58
N ALA A 92 5.85 -0.39 5.58
CA ALA A 92 4.99 -0.53 6.74
C ALA A 92 3.51 -0.59 6.33
N PHE A 93 3.08 0.27 5.40
CA PHE A 93 1.73 0.22 4.84
C PHE A 93 1.45 -1.14 4.19
N GLN A 94 2.34 -1.65 3.34
CA GLN A 94 2.19 -2.94 2.67
C GLN A 94 2.09 -4.11 3.66
N VAL A 95 2.95 -4.15 4.69
CA VAL A 95 2.91 -5.15 5.77
C VAL A 95 1.56 -5.11 6.49
N LEU A 96 1.14 -3.93 6.93
CA LEU A 96 -0.12 -3.76 7.65
C LEU A 96 -1.32 -4.12 6.77
N LEU A 97 -1.31 -3.73 5.51
CA LEU A 97 -2.40 -4.01 4.57
C LEU A 97 -2.54 -5.51 4.35
N ALA A 98 -1.44 -6.20 4.04
CA ALA A 98 -1.44 -7.65 3.87
C ALA A 98 -1.90 -8.37 5.14
N HIS A 99 -1.45 -7.90 6.30
CA HIS A 99 -1.85 -8.46 7.60
C HIS A 99 -3.35 -8.33 7.86
N SER A 100 -3.89 -7.11 7.75
CA SER A 100 -5.30 -6.85 8.05
C SER A 100 -6.24 -7.54 7.08
N LEU A 101 -5.84 -7.67 5.80
CA LEU A 101 -6.63 -8.44 4.83
C LEU A 101 -6.53 -9.95 5.08
N ALA A 102 -5.38 -10.45 5.54
CA ALA A 102 -5.24 -11.86 5.90
C ALA A 102 -6.12 -12.23 7.10
N GLU A 103 -6.19 -11.36 8.12
CA GLU A 103 -7.08 -11.51 9.28
C GLU A 103 -8.55 -11.49 8.83
N ALA A 104 -8.97 -10.49 8.07
CA ALA A 104 -10.34 -10.39 7.55
C ALA A 104 -10.74 -11.59 6.68
N ALA A 105 -9.82 -12.11 5.86
CA ALA A 105 -10.06 -13.31 5.05
C ALA A 105 -10.17 -14.57 5.92
N ALA A 106 -9.33 -14.69 6.97
CA ALA A 106 -9.35 -15.83 7.88
C ALA A 106 -10.65 -15.87 8.72
N GLU A 107 -11.09 -14.73 9.25
CA GLU A 107 -12.35 -14.59 9.98
C GLU A 107 -13.57 -14.93 9.12
N ALA A 108 -13.51 -14.60 7.83
CA ALA A 108 -14.53 -14.97 6.85
C ALA A 108 -14.43 -16.44 6.36
N GLY A 109 -13.49 -17.24 6.89
CA GLY A 109 -13.27 -18.64 6.49
C GLY A 109 -12.57 -18.84 5.14
N ASP A 110 -12.06 -17.79 4.50
CA ASP A 110 -11.35 -17.87 3.23
C ASP A 110 -9.85 -18.17 3.42
N VAL A 111 -9.56 -19.42 3.78
CA VAL A 111 -8.22 -19.91 4.11
C VAL A 111 -7.21 -19.69 2.97
N ARG A 112 -7.65 -19.82 1.71
CA ARG A 112 -6.75 -19.65 0.55
C ARG A 112 -6.30 -18.20 0.42
N SER A 113 -7.23 -17.26 0.49
CA SER A 113 -6.90 -15.83 0.41
C SER A 113 -6.03 -15.40 1.60
N ALA A 114 -6.38 -15.87 2.81
CA ALA A 114 -5.61 -15.61 4.02
C ALA A 114 -4.16 -16.10 3.92
N ARG A 115 -3.91 -17.29 3.35
CA ARG A 115 -2.55 -17.83 3.15
C ARG A 115 -1.72 -16.99 2.19
N TRP A 116 -2.28 -16.58 1.05
CA TRP A 116 -1.55 -15.76 0.08
C TRP A 116 -1.21 -14.38 0.64
N LEU A 117 -2.14 -13.77 1.38
CA LEU A 117 -1.92 -12.49 2.05
C LEU A 117 -0.93 -12.62 3.22
N GLY A 118 -0.98 -13.73 3.96
CA GLY A 118 0.01 -14.06 4.99
C GLY A 118 1.42 -14.25 4.42
N LEU A 119 1.54 -14.91 3.27
CA LEU A 119 2.82 -15.02 2.57
C LEU A 119 3.34 -13.65 2.13
N ALA A 120 2.48 -12.82 1.50
CA ALA A 120 2.84 -11.46 1.10
C ALA A 120 3.27 -10.61 2.30
N ARG A 121 2.59 -10.72 3.45
CA ARG A 121 2.99 -10.07 4.71
C ARG A 121 4.39 -10.51 5.14
N THR A 122 4.68 -11.82 5.14
CA THR A 122 5.99 -12.33 5.54
C THR A 122 7.09 -11.80 4.63
N VAL A 123 6.88 -11.84 3.30
CA VAL A 123 7.82 -11.27 2.33
C VAL A 123 8.01 -9.77 2.56
N ALA A 124 6.93 -9.02 2.80
CA ALA A 124 6.99 -7.59 3.10
C ALA A 124 7.80 -7.28 4.36
N VAL A 125 7.68 -8.08 5.42
CA VAL A 125 8.51 -7.93 6.63
C VAL A 125 9.98 -8.22 6.33
N VAL A 126 10.27 -9.27 5.56
CA VAL A 126 11.65 -9.59 5.16
C VAL A 126 12.26 -8.45 4.34
N VAL A 127 11.54 -7.95 3.35
CA VAL A 127 11.98 -6.80 2.53
C VAL A 127 12.18 -5.56 3.39
N ALA A 128 11.26 -5.27 4.32
CA ALA A 128 11.38 -4.12 5.22
C ALA A 128 12.63 -4.18 6.13
N LEU A 129 13.06 -5.38 6.52
CA LEU A 129 14.23 -5.61 7.37
C LEU A 129 15.52 -5.82 6.57
N ALA A 130 15.44 -6.03 5.25
CA ALA A 130 16.58 -6.33 4.40
C ALA A 130 17.75 -5.34 4.52
N PRO A 131 17.56 -4.01 4.63
CA PRO A 131 18.69 -3.07 4.71
C PRO A 131 19.47 -3.16 6.01
N VAL A 132 18.84 -3.58 7.11
CA VAL A 132 19.56 -3.86 8.35
C VAL A 132 20.58 -4.98 8.11
N LEU A 133 20.26 -5.92 7.22
CA LEU A 133 21.16 -6.99 6.81
C LEU A 133 22.15 -6.53 5.73
N VAL A 134 21.68 -5.83 4.70
CA VAL A 134 22.52 -5.37 3.56
C VAL A 134 23.56 -4.35 4.02
N PHE A 135 23.12 -3.27 4.69
CA PHE A 135 24.00 -2.20 5.13
C PHE A 135 24.63 -2.48 6.50
N GLY A 136 23.88 -3.09 7.42
CA GLY A 136 24.36 -3.37 8.78
C GLY A 136 25.27 -4.60 8.90
N ALA A 137 25.05 -5.65 8.10
CA ALA A 137 25.87 -6.86 8.10
C ALA A 137 26.86 -6.93 6.91
N GLY A 138 26.96 -5.87 6.10
CA GLY A 138 27.91 -5.78 4.99
C GLY A 138 27.57 -6.64 3.76
N LEU A 139 26.33 -7.11 3.63
CA LEU A 139 25.85 -7.94 2.53
C LEU A 139 25.46 -7.12 1.28
N ARG A 140 26.33 -6.19 0.85
CA ARG A 140 26.03 -5.24 -0.24
C ARG A 140 25.66 -5.91 -1.56
N ASP A 141 26.20 -7.10 -1.84
CA ASP A 141 25.88 -7.87 -3.06
C ASP A 141 24.39 -8.28 -3.14
N TRP A 142 23.66 -8.24 -2.03
CA TRP A 142 22.23 -8.58 -1.97
C TRP A 142 21.30 -7.39 -2.23
N GLU A 143 21.83 -6.19 -2.41
CA GLU A 143 21.05 -4.99 -2.67
C GLU A 143 20.15 -5.13 -3.92
N PRO A 144 20.62 -5.58 -5.10
CA PRO A 144 19.77 -5.73 -6.27
C PRO A 144 18.66 -6.78 -6.07
N VAL A 145 18.96 -7.85 -5.33
CA VAL A 145 18.00 -8.90 -4.99
C VAL A 145 16.90 -8.36 -4.07
N THR A 146 17.26 -7.47 -3.15
CA THR A 146 16.34 -6.81 -2.23
C THR A 146 15.36 -5.91 -2.99
N PHE A 147 15.86 -5.09 -3.91
CA PHE A 147 15.00 -4.25 -4.77
C PHE A 147 14.07 -5.09 -5.63
N LEU A 148 14.59 -6.14 -6.28
CA LEU A 148 13.77 -7.06 -7.07
C LEU A 148 12.66 -7.71 -6.23
N ALA A 149 12.98 -8.11 -4.98
CA ALA A 149 11.99 -8.68 -4.08
C ALA A 149 10.90 -7.66 -3.68
N ALA A 150 11.27 -6.39 -3.47
CA ALA A 150 10.32 -5.30 -3.20
C ALA A 150 9.37 -5.06 -4.39
N ASP A 151 9.88 -5.06 -5.61
CA ASP A 151 9.08 -4.88 -6.82
C ASP A 151 8.11 -6.05 -7.03
N LEU A 152 8.60 -7.29 -6.89
CA LEU A 152 7.77 -8.49 -7.00
C LEU A 152 6.69 -8.53 -5.91
N LEU A 153 6.99 -8.07 -4.70
CA LEU A 153 6.01 -7.92 -3.64
C LEU A 153 4.95 -6.89 -4.00
N LEU A 154 5.34 -5.72 -4.50
CA LEU A 154 4.42 -4.67 -4.94
C LEU A 154 3.46 -5.21 -6.02
N LEU A 155 4.01 -5.85 -7.06
CA LEU A 155 3.23 -6.48 -8.13
C LEU A 155 2.29 -7.58 -7.59
N THR A 156 2.79 -8.41 -6.66
CA THR A 156 1.98 -9.45 -6.03
C THR A 156 0.81 -8.85 -5.25
N LEU A 157 1.05 -7.80 -4.47
CA LEU A 157 -0.01 -7.10 -3.73
C LEU A 157 -1.04 -6.49 -4.69
N ILE A 158 -0.61 -5.83 -5.76
CA ILE A 158 -1.50 -5.29 -6.79
C ILE A 158 -2.44 -6.38 -7.34
N VAL A 159 -1.87 -7.52 -7.75
CA VAL A 159 -2.64 -8.65 -8.29
C VAL A 159 -3.63 -9.20 -7.26
N LEU A 160 -3.18 -9.41 -6.01
CA LEU A 160 -4.05 -9.92 -4.94
C LEU A 160 -5.19 -8.94 -4.62
N LEU A 161 -4.91 -7.64 -4.57
CA LEU A 161 -5.91 -6.61 -4.29
C LEU A 161 -6.97 -6.53 -5.38
N PHE A 162 -6.58 -6.56 -6.66
CA PHE A 162 -7.55 -6.63 -7.76
C PHE A 162 -8.37 -7.93 -7.72
N ARG A 163 -7.72 -9.07 -7.48
CA ARG A 163 -8.37 -10.38 -7.41
C ARG A 163 -9.38 -10.46 -6.26
N TYR A 164 -9.08 -9.84 -5.13
CA TYR A 164 -9.91 -9.90 -3.93
C TYR A 164 -10.85 -8.70 -3.77
N ALA A 165 -10.81 -7.76 -4.72
CA ALA A 165 -11.62 -6.53 -4.65
C ALA A 165 -13.11 -6.78 -4.52
N SER A 166 -13.65 -7.90 -5.02
CA SER A 166 -15.08 -8.24 -4.94
C SER A 166 -15.46 -9.14 -3.76
N ARG A 167 -14.52 -9.50 -2.88
CA ARG A 167 -14.81 -10.40 -1.76
C ARG A 167 -15.65 -9.70 -0.70
N GLY A 168 -16.61 -10.41 -0.10
CA GLY A 168 -17.53 -9.84 0.90
C GLY A 168 -16.81 -9.21 2.10
N TRP A 169 -15.74 -9.84 2.57
CA TRP A 169 -14.88 -9.33 3.66
C TRP A 169 -14.07 -8.07 3.29
N ALA A 170 -14.03 -7.70 2.01
CA ALA A 170 -13.34 -6.53 1.48
C ALA A 170 -14.29 -5.41 1.04
N GLN A 171 -15.60 -5.59 1.17
CA GLN A 171 -16.62 -4.61 0.74
C GLN A 171 -17.37 -4.04 1.95
N PRO A 172 -17.72 -2.74 1.93
CA PRO A 172 -18.63 -2.17 2.91
C PRO A 172 -19.97 -2.91 2.89
N PRO A 173 -20.71 -3.00 4.02
CA PRO A 173 -22.05 -3.55 4.04
C PRO A 173 -22.94 -2.86 3.00
N ALA A 174 -23.61 -3.63 2.15
CA ALA A 174 -24.52 -3.13 1.13
C ALA A 174 -25.79 -2.55 1.80
N GLY A 175 -25.73 -1.31 2.30
CA GLY A 175 -26.86 -0.75 3.06
C GLY A 175 -26.93 0.77 3.21
N MET A 176 -25.89 1.54 2.91
CA MET A 176 -25.90 2.98 3.23
C MET A 176 -26.44 3.93 2.14
N VAL A 177 -26.87 3.42 0.98
CA VAL A 177 -27.27 4.29 -0.16
C VAL A 177 -28.80 4.34 -0.40
N GLN A 178 -29.61 3.49 0.25
CA GLN A 178 -31.04 3.39 -0.11
C GLN A 178 -32.06 4.10 0.81
N MET A 179 -31.66 4.75 1.91
CA MET A 179 -32.64 5.22 2.92
C MET A 179 -32.98 6.72 2.88
N SER A 180 -32.69 7.44 1.78
CA SER A 180 -32.93 8.90 1.71
C SER A 180 -33.93 9.36 0.64
N THR A 181 -34.65 8.46 -0.05
CA THR A 181 -35.56 8.87 -1.16
C THR A 181 -37.00 8.34 -1.07
N LYS A 182 -37.46 7.86 0.09
CA LYS A 182 -38.89 7.52 0.28
C LYS A 182 -39.44 8.12 1.58
N SER A 183 -39.62 9.43 1.61
CA SER A 183 -40.57 10.08 2.52
C SER A 183 -41.03 11.39 1.88
N GLY A 184 -42.22 11.36 1.30
CA GLY A 184 -42.81 12.54 0.66
C GLY A 184 -43.59 12.16 -0.59
N ASP A 185 -44.73 11.49 -0.41
CA ASP A 185 -45.93 11.68 -1.24
C ASP A 185 -47.07 10.86 -0.67
N THR A 186 -47.69 11.41 0.38
CA THR A 186 -49.09 11.18 0.72
C THR A 186 -49.64 12.46 1.35
N SER A 187 -50.17 13.37 0.53
CA SER A 187 -51.27 14.28 0.85
C SER A 187 -51.79 14.93 -0.43
#